data_AF-A0A420YYC6-F1
#
_entry.id   AF-A0A420YYC6-F1
#
_cell.length_a   1.000
_cell.length_b   1.000
_cell.length_c   1.000
_cell.angle_alpha   90.00
_cell.angle_beta   90.00
_cell.angle_gamma   90.00
#
_symmetry.space_group_name_H-M   'P 1'
#
loop_
_entity.id
_entity.type
_entity.pdbx_description
1 polymer ?
#
loop_
_entity_poly.entity_id
_entity_poly.type
_entity_poly.pdbx_seq_one_letter_code
_entity_poly.pdbx_strand_id
1 'polypeptide(L)'
;MNILNKSYLALAVAALFMSCDAEKSLPNRENPMLNLAYIGEATTASSIRFQVGEEGGQTNFTPRITNPVNGAVKLKVIVDKELLASYNKEHNSNFQLLPEANYDLVVGEQKGKELTLDLAPNQFGQAVTVKVKNMLAADGTALPLATSYVVPVRLVSVSGGGVEYKDHNTTMMIFMDRKFKSNVMSYKGWILYKHAQGRFQNKEWTMQFSFSPNVVASNMGLIWPEGDNLQSSRFWTQLESNGSFIIHANSGGGGKYGFNQKKFEDFHFEAGKWYNMAITYKEDANAVPTLRIYVNGELALESKWPGPANEWDYIALGNSNFDALVRELRFWSRELSATEVASTQFFADPTAPGLELYAPLDKVNGVKNIVPGKENAFVSKLKPNGGEMISTEGYTFNFNKEVSFPN
;
A
#
# COMPACT_ATOMS: atom_id res chain seq x y z
N MET A 1 -5.51 -46.61 12.27
CA MET A 1 -4.43 -45.94 11.51
C MET A 1 -5.10 -44.81 10.73
N ASN A 2 -5.27 -43.66 11.40
CA ASN A 2 -6.12 -42.57 10.92
C ASN A 2 -5.28 -41.54 10.18
N ILE A 3 -5.68 -41.28 8.94
CA ILE A 3 -5.16 -40.23 8.07
C ILE A 3 -5.79 -38.91 8.53
N LEU A 4 -5.01 -38.04 9.16
CA LEU A 4 -5.41 -36.67 9.48
C LEU A 4 -5.12 -35.77 8.27
N ASN A 5 -6.17 -35.39 7.57
CA ASN A 5 -6.19 -34.25 6.66
C ASN A 5 -5.90 -32.97 7.45
N LYS A 6 -4.79 -32.30 7.13
CA LYS A 6 -4.51 -30.93 7.61
C LYS A 6 -5.15 -29.94 6.65
N SER A 7 -6.33 -29.44 7.02
CA SER A 7 -6.97 -28.29 6.40
C SER A 7 -6.18 -27.03 6.74
N TYR A 8 -5.64 -26.35 5.73
CA TYR A 8 -5.01 -25.04 5.88
C TYR A 8 -6.10 -23.98 6.09
N LEU A 9 -6.20 -23.49 7.32
CA LEU A 9 -7.03 -22.35 7.68
C LEU A 9 -6.30 -21.07 7.23
N ALA A 10 -6.71 -20.48 6.11
CA ALA A 10 -6.23 -19.17 5.70
C ALA A 10 -6.89 -18.08 6.57
N LEU A 11 -6.15 -17.55 7.55
CA LEU A 11 -6.56 -16.35 8.28
C LEU A 11 -6.43 -15.14 7.33
N ALA A 12 -7.57 -14.56 6.96
CA ALA A 12 -7.60 -13.23 6.33
C ALA A 12 -7.29 -12.19 7.42
N VAL A 13 -6.11 -11.58 7.33
CA VAL A 13 -5.71 -10.47 8.20
C VAL A 13 -6.28 -9.19 7.60
N ALA A 14 -7.31 -8.63 8.23
CA ALA A 14 -7.80 -7.29 7.91
C ALA A 14 -6.80 -6.26 8.44
N ALA A 15 -6.00 -5.65 7.56
CA ALA A 15 -5.16 -4.51 7.89
C ALA A 15 -6.04 -3.25 7.94
N LEU A 16 -6.34 -2.77 9.16
CA LEU A 16 -7.06 -1.53 9.41
C LEU A 16 -6.06 -0.37 9.32
N PHE A 17 -6.12 0.41 8.25
CA PHE A 17 -5.53 1.75 8.25
C PHE A 17 -6.48 2.68 9.01
N MET A 18 -6.14 3.00 10.26
CA MET A 18 -6.76 4.13 10.95
C MET A 18 -6.23 5.41 10.31
N SER A 19 -6.96 5.93 9.32
CA SER A 19 -6.91 7.36 9.02
C SER A 19 -7.47 8.07 10.25
N CYS A 20 -6.62 8.79 10.95
CA CYS A 20 -7.06 9.69 12.00
C CYS A 20 -7.76 10.87 11.32
N ASP A 21 -9.05 10.71 11.01
CA ASP A 21 -9.88 11.85 10.73
C ASP A 21 -9.85 12.70 12.00
N ALA A 22 -9.31 13.91 11.86
CA ALA A 22 -9.37 14.93 12.88
C ALA A 22 -10.77 14.89 13.49
N GLU A 23 -10.82 14.70 14.80
CA GLU A 23 -12.01 14.68 15.63
C GLU A 23 -12.78 15.98 15.35
N LYS A 24 -13.62 15.98 14.31
CA LYS A 24 -14.70 16.93 14.14
C LYS A 24 -15.50 16.71 15.39
N SER A 25 -15.31 17.63 16.34
CA SER A 25 -15.99 17.72 17.63
C SER A 25 -17.26 16.89 17.59
N LEU A 26 -17.30 15.81 18.38
CA LEU A 26 -18.50 15.01 18.57
C LEU A 26 -19.70 15.96 18.57
N PRO A 27 -20.67 15.82 17.65
CA PRO A 27 -21.79 16.74 17.64
C PRO A 27 -22.36 16.76 19.05
N ASN A 28 -22.54 17.99 19.58
CA ASN A 28 -23.29 18.23 20.81
C ASN A 28 -24.49 17.28 20.79
N ARG A 29 -24.79 16.63 21.92
CA ARG A 29 -25.83 15.60 22.08
C ARG A 29 -27.21 16.18 21.70
N GLU A 30 -27.45 16.38 20.41
CA GLU A 30 -28.67 16.93 19.83
C GLU A 30 -29.69 15.81 19.91
N ASN A 31 -30.51 15.90 20.95
CA ASN A 31 -31.71 15.12 21.17
C ASN A 31 -31.52 13.58 21.10
N PRO A 32 -31.52 12.85 22.23
CA PRO A 32 -31.45 11.38 22.23
C PRO A 32 -32.60 10.68 21.46
N MET A 33 -33.60 11.42 20.99
CA MET A 33 -34.69 10.97 20.11
C MET A 33 -34.38 11.09 18.61
N LEU A 34 -33.22 11.61 18.21
CA LEU A 34 -32.90 11.83 16.80
C LEU A 34 -32.67 10.51 16.07
N ASN A 35 -33.49 10.24 15.05
CA ASN A 35 -33.29 9.08 14.19
C ASN A 35 -32.45 9.48 12.98
N LEU A 36 -31.25 8.91 12.84
CA LEU A 36 -30.29 9.31 11.82
C LEU A 36 -30.05 8.18 10.83
N ALA A 37 -29.92 8.53 9.56
CA ALA A 37 -29.48 7.61 8.52
C ALA A 37 -27.96 7.67 8.31
N TYR A 38 -27.30 6.51 8.25
CA TYR A 38 -25.85 6.35 8.13
C TYR A 38 -25.47 5.00 7.49
N ILE A 39 -24.20 4.80 7.17
CA ILE A 39 -23.63 3.50 6.76
C ILE A 39 -23.05 2.83 8.00
N GLY A 40 -23.52 1.62 8.32
CA GLY A 40 -23.15 0.92 9.55
C GLY A 40 -21.64 0.73 9.72
N GLU A 41 -20.97 0.29 8.66
CA GLU A 41 -19.53 0.05 8.65
C GLU A 41 -18.73 1.35 8.75
N ALA A 42 -19.29 2.50 8.36
CA ALA A 42 -18.64 3.81 8.46
C ALA A 42 -18.46 4.27 9.91
N THR A 43 -19.13 3.61 10.87
CA THR A 43 -18.94 3.87 12.31
C THR A 43 -17.64 3.30 12.87
N THR A 44 -17.03 2.33 12.17
CA THR A 44 -15.79 1.69 12.59
C THR A 44 -14.61 2.03 11.70
N ALA A 45 -14.83 2.24 10.40
CA ALA A 45 -13.79 2.62 9.45
C ALA A 45 -14.38 3.41 8.27
N SER A 46 -13.63 4.36 7.73
CA SER A 46 -14.00 5.11 6.51
C SER A 46 -13.82 4.31 5.22
N SER A 47 -13.26 3.09 5.30
CA SER A 47 -13.05 2.21 4.16
C SER A 47 -13.21 0.72 4.47
N ILE A 48 -13.54 -0.05 3.43
CA ILE A 48 -13.56 -1.52 3.42
C ILE A 48 -12.63 -1.98 2.29
N ARG A 49 -11.92 -3.08 2.51
CA ARG A 49 -11.13 -3.76 1.47
C ARG A 49 -11.60 -5.21 1.33
N PHE A 50 -11.63 -5.75 0.13
CA PHE A 50 -12.00 -7.15 -0.09
C PHE A 50 -11.32 -7.73 -1.32
N GLN A 51 -11.13 -9.05 -1.28
CA GLN A 51 -10.40 -9.78 -2.32
C GLN A 51 -11.21 -9.93 -3.60
N VAL A 52 -10.60 -9.61 -4.75
CA VAL A 52 -11.18 -9.73 -6.08
C VAL A 52 -10.35 -10.67 -6.94
N GLY A 53 -10.98 -11.70 -7.50
CA GLY A 53 -10.36 -12.63 -8.46
C GLY A 53 -10.64 -12.25 -9.91
N GLU A 54 -10.23 -13.11 -10.85
CA GLU A 54 -10.46 -12.91 -12.28
C GLU A 54 -11.95 -12.83 -12.64
N GLU A 55 -12.77 -13.66 -11.98
CA GLU A 55 -14.24 -13.68 -12.12
C GLU A 55 -14.96 -12.59 -11.31
N GLY A 56 -14.20 -11.76 -10.60
CA GLY A 56 -14.73 -10.72 -9.72
C GLY A 56 -14.78 -11.10 -8.25
N GLY A 57 -15.71 -10.50 -7.52
CA GLY A 57 -15.86 -10.65 -6.08
C GLY A 57 -17.02 -9.83 -5.55
N GLN A 58 -17.33 -9.97 -4.27
CA GLN A 58 -18.38 -9.15 -3.67
C GLN A 58 -18.08 -8.82 -2.21
N THR A 59 -18.57 -7.66 -1.80
CA THR A 59 -18.64 -7.24 -0.40
C THR A 59 -19.96 -6.52 -0.16
N ASN A 60 -20.29 -6.24 1.08
CA ASN A 60 -21.51 -5.55 1.47
C ASN A 60 -21.19 -4.30 2.28
N PHE A 61 -22.08 -3.32 2.19
CA PHE A 61 -22.21 -2.23 3.15
C PHE A 61 -23.67 -2.05 3.51
N THR A 62 -23.96 -1.46 4.65
CA THR A 62 -25.31 -1.46 5.22
C THR A 62 -25.78 -0.04 5.52
N PRO A 63 -26.45 0.64 4.57
CA PRO A 63 -27.25 1.82 4.86
C PRO A 63 -28.33 1.47 5.89
N ARG A 64 -28.39 2.25 6.95
CA ARG A 64 -29.24 1.98 8.11
C ARG A 64 -29.65 3.26 8.83
N ILE A 65 -30.65 3.12 9.69
CA ILE A 65 -31.16 4.14 10.61
C ILE A 65 -30.82 3.77 12.05
N THR A 66 -30.77 4.76 12.96
CA THR A 66 -30.39 4.52 14.36
C THR A 66 -31.46 3.74 15.11
N ASN A 67 -32.74 4.07 14.87
CA ASN A 67 -33.88 3.45 15.53
C ASN A 67 -34.91 2.97 14.50
N PRO A 68 -35.64 1.88 14.77
CA PRO A 68 -36.69 1.41 13.88
C PRO A 68 -37.86 2.40 13.92
N VAL A 69 -38.54 2.56 12.80
CA VAL A 69 -39.72 3.42 12.71
C VAL A 69 -40.91 2.63 12.20
N ASN A 70 -42.10 3.05 12.63
CA ASN A 70 -43.36 2.40 12.26
C ASN A 70 -43.80 2.74 10.82
N GLY A 71 -43.21 3.77 10.20
CA GLY A 71 -43.50 4.18 8.83
C GLY A 71 -42.46 3.70 7.82
N ALA A 72 -42.81 3.70 6.54
CA ALA A 72 -41.87 3.40 5.47
C ALA A 72 -40.75 4.45 5.41
N VAL A 73 -39.51 3.99 5.29
CA VAL A 73 -38.33 4.84 5.10
C VAL A 73 -37.65 4.47 3.80
N LYS A 74 -37.24 5.47 3.03
CA LYS A 74 -36.43 5.26 1.84
C LYS A 74 -35.05 5.84 2.02
N LEU A 75 -34.04 5.03 1.80
CA LEU A 75 -32.63 5.44 1.78
C LEU A 75 -32.13 5.45 0.35
N LYS A 76 -31.44 6.51 -0.06
CA LYS A 76 -30.84 6.60 -1.39
C LYS A 76 -29.33 6.52 -1.29
N VAL A 77 -28.73 5.57 -1.99
CA VAL A 77 -27.27 5.43 -2.09
C VAL A 77 -26.80 5.57 -3.53
N ILE A 78 -25.62 6.17 -3.71
CA ILE A 78 -24.98 6.34 -5.01
C ILE A 78 -23.53 5.90 -4.97
N VAL A 79 -22.97 5.62 -6.15
CA VAL A 79 -21.52 5.69 -6.37
C VAL A 79 -21.12 7.15 -6.51
N ASP A 80 -20.19 7.61 -5.66
CA ASP A 80 -19.81 9.02 -5.58
C ASP A 80 -18.40 9.27 -6.14
N LYS A 81 -18.34 9.75 -7.39
CA LYS A 81 -17.05 10.05 -8.06
C LYS A 81 -16.33 11.25 -7.44
N GLU A 82 -17.06 12.21 -6.86
CA GLU A 82 -16.48 13.40 -6.24
C GLU A 82 -15.84 13.08 -4.89
N LEU A 83 -16.39 12.11 -4.15
CA LEU A 83 -15.77 11.55 -2.95
C LEU A 83 -14.39 10.97 -3.27
N LEU A 84 -14.26 10.18 -4.35
CA LEU A 84 -12.97 9.66 -4.78
C LEU A 84 -11.99 10.77 -5.17
N ALA A 85 -12.44 11.76 -5.94
CA ALA A 85 -11.59 12.88 -6.34
C ALA A 85 -11.06 13.66 -5.11
N SER A 86 -11.93 13.87 -4.11
CA SER A 86 -11.57 14.52 -2.85
C SER A 86 -10.58 13.69 -2.05
N TYR A 87 -10.83 12.38 -1.93
CA TYR A 87 -9.95 11.43 -1.25
C TYR A 87 -8.55 11.38 -1.89
N ASN A 88 -8.48 11.29 -3.22
CA ASN A 88 -7.20 11.30 -3.94
C ASN A 88 -6.41 12.59 -3.69
N LYS A 89 -7.10 13.74 -3.74
CA LYS A 89 -6.49 15.05 -3.49
C LYS A 89 -5.99 15.18 -2.05
N GLU A 90 -6.80 14.79 -1.08
CA GLU A 90 -6.49 14.88 0.35
C GLU A 90 -5.31 13.99 0.74
N HIS A 91 -5.25 12.77 0.19
CA HIS A 91 -4.23 11.79 0.54
C HIS A 91 -3.07 11.70 -0.47
N ASN A 92 -3.00 12.62 -1.44
CA ASN A 92 -2.02 12.59 -2.53
C ASN A 92 -1.91 11.21 -3.19
N SER A 93 -3.06 10.57 -3.43
CA SER A 93 -3.15 9.22 -3.98
C SER A 93 -3.74 9.23 -5.39
N ASN A 94 -3.64 8.09 -6.10
CA ASN A 94 -4.07 7.96 -7.50
C ASN A 94 -5.01 6.77 -7.70
N PHE A 95 -5.95 6.56 -6.77
CA PHE A 95 -6.95 5.49 -6.91
C PHE A 95 -7.88 5.79 -8.09
N GLN A 96 -8.22 4.76 -8.86
CA GLN A 96 -9.09 4.90 -10.02
C GLN A 96 -10.46 4.31 -9.71
N LEU A 97 -11.52 4.96 -10.20
CA LEU A 97 -12.85 4.37 -10.15
C LEU A 97 -12.84 3.08 -10.96
N LEU A 98 -13.35 1.99 -10.40
CA LEU A 98 -13.56 0.76 -11.17
C LEU A 98 -14.45 1.07 -12.39
N PRO A 99 -14.14 0.60 -13.61
CA PRO A 99 -14.95 0.98 -14.77
C PRO A 99 -16.40 0.50 -14.62
N GLU A 100 -17.36 1.31 -15.06
CA GLU A 100 -18.78 1.12 -14.75
C GLU A 100 -19.36 -0.23 -15.21
N ALA A 101 -18.77 -0.82 -16.26
CA ALA A 101 -19.16 -2.14 -16.75
C ALA A 101 -18.81 -3.26 -15.76
N ASN A 102 -17.78 -3.08 -14.93
CA ASN A 102 -17.15 -4.12 -14.11
C ASN A 102 -17.77 -4.28 -12.72
N TYR A 103 -18.77 -3.49 -12.35
CA TYR A 103 -19.44 -3.65 -11.06
C TYR A 103 -20.86 -3.14 -11.07
N ASP A 104 -21.66 -3.54 -10.10
CA ASP A 104 -22.95 -2.95 -9.79
C ASP A 104 -23.21 -2.99 -8.29
N LEU A 105 -23.95 -2.00 -7.79
CA LEU A 105 -24.64 -2.10 -6.51
C LEU A 105 -25.88 -2.96 -6.71
N VAL A 106 -26.14 -3.88 -5.78
CA VAL A 106 -27.27 -4.82 -5.83
C VAL A 106 -27.99 -4.88 -4.49
N VAL A 107 -29.31 -4.73 -4.51
CA VAL A 107 -30.20 -4.94 -3.36
C VAL A 107 -31.48 -5.61 -3.86
N GLY A 108 -31.75 -6.84 -3.43
CA GLY A 108 -32.88 -7.62 -3.93
C GLY A 108 -32.81 -7.74 -5.46
N GLU A 109 -33.84 -7.27 -6.15
CA GLU A 109 -33.91 -7.22 -7.62
C GLU A 109 -33.33 -5.92 -8.22
N GLN A 110 -33.10 -4.89 -7.41
CA GLN A 110 -32.53 -3.63 -7.88
C GLN A 110 -31.04 -3.78 -8.15
N LYS A 111 -30.59 -3.18 -9.25
CA LYS A 111 -29.19 -3.21 -9.70
C LYS A 111 -28.83 -1.90 -10.40
N GLY A 112 -27.69 -1.32 -10.07
CA GLY A 112 -27.21 -0.11 -10.74
C GLY A 112 -26.04 0.58 -10.03
N LYS A 113 -25.89 1.88 -10.26
CA LYS A 113 -24.91 2.76 -9.57
C LYS A 113 -25.58 3.71 -8.57
N GLU A 114 -26.91 3.68 -8.55
CA GLU A 114 -27.79 4.40 -7.65
C GLU A 114 -28.89 3.42 -7.26
N LEU A 115 -29.19 3.31 -5.97
CA LEU A 115 -30.24 2.44 -5.46
C LEU A 115 -31.10 3.19 -4.44
N THR A 116 -32.38 2.83 -4.39
CA THR A 116 -33.31 3.29 -3.36
C THR A 116 -33.74 2.09 -2.54
N LEU A 117 -33.34 2.06 -1.27
CA LEU A 117 -33.67 1.01 -0.33
C LEU A 117 -34.97 1.38 0.40
N ASP A 118 -35.99 0.55 0.25
CA ASP A 118 -37.24 0.68 0.99
C ASP A 118 -37.14 -0.16 2.28
N LEU A 119 -37.06 0.51 3.44
CA LEU A 119 -37.11 -0.15 4.74
C LEU A 119 -38.56 -0.36 5.15
N ALA A 120 -38.93 -1.62 5.40
CA ALA A 120 -40.23 -1.97 5.94
C ALA A 120 -40.35 -1.50 7.41
N PRO A 121 -41.58 -1.39 7.95
CA PRO A 121 -41.77 -1.09 9.37
C PRO A 121 -40.94 -2.02 10.27
N ASN A 122 -40.28 -1.45 11.27
CA ASN A 122 -39.37 -2.14 12.18
C ASN A 122 -38.05 -2.66 11.58
N GLN A 123 -37.74 -2.36 10.31
CA GLN A 123 -36.40 -2.59 9.75
C GLN A 123 -35.48 -1.40 10.02
N PHE A 124 -34.22 -1.72 10.31
CA PHE A 124 -33.21 -0.73 10.66
C PHE A 124 -32.27 -0.45 9.50
N GLY A 125 -32.19 -1.32 8.50
CA GLY A 125 -31.23 -1.20 7.41
C GLY A 125 -31.29 -2.41 6.51
N GLN A 126 -30.61 -2.31 5.37
CA GLN A 126 -30.59 -3.36 4.37
C GLN A 126 -29.20 -3.41 3.74
N ALA A 127 -28.64 -4.61 3.61
CA ALA A 127 -27.31 -4.78 3.02
C ALA A 127 -27.36 -4.51 1.52
N VAL A 128 -26.46 -3.64 1.05
CA VAL A 128 -26.17 -3.40 -0.36
C VAL A 128 -24.94 -4.19 -0.73
N THR A 129 -25.06 -5.06 -1.73
CA THR A 129 -23.92 -5.78 -2.27
C THR A 129 -23.23 -4.94 -3.33
N VAL A 130 -21.92 -4.71 -3.16
CA VAL A 130 -21.04 -4.27 -4.25
C VAL A 130 -20.57 -5.51 -4.97
N LYS A 131 -21.18 -5.79 -6.12
CA LYS A 131 -20.84 -6.94 -6.96
C LYS A 131 -19.86 -6.53 -8.04
N VAL A 132 -18.60 -6.92 -7.86
CA VAL A 132 -17.55 -6.80 -8.88
C VAL A 132 -17.62 -8.02 -9.80
N LYS A 133 -17.66 -7.76 -11.10
CA LYS A 133 -17.67 -8.76 -12.18
C LYS A 133 -16.24 -9.06 -12.61
N ASN A 134 -16.07 -9.67 -13.79
CA ASN A 134 -14.74 -9.89 -14.34
C ASN A 134 -13.94 -8.58 -14.44
N MET A 135 -12.62 -8.70 -14.32
CA MET A 135 -11.69 -7.56 -14.32
C MET A 135 -11.13 -7.30 -15.74
N LEU A 136 -12.02 -7.28 -16.73
CA LEU A 136 -11.70 -7.05 -18.14
C LEU A 136 -12.19 -5.68 -18.61
N ALA A 137 -11.41 -5.02 -19.45
CA ALA A 137 -11.84 -3.86 -20.21
C ALA A 137 -12.86 -4.26 -21.30
N ALA A 138 -13.48 -3.26 -21.94
CA ALA A 138 -14.50 -3.48 -22.97
C ALA A 138 -14.00 -4.25 -24.20
N ASP A 139 -12.70 -4.20 -24.47
CA ASP A 139 -12.03 -4.93 -25.55
C ASP A 139 -11.59 -6.36 -25.16
N GLY A 140 -11.91 -6.79 -23.94
CA GLY A 140 -11.56 -8.11 -23.42
C GLY A 140 -10.15 -8.20 -22.82
N THR A 141 -9.38 -7.11 -22.79
CA THR A 141 -8.06 -7.09 -22.14
C THR A 141 -8.19 -7.01 -20.62
N ALA A 142 -7.23 -7.55 -19.87
CA ALA A 142 -7.24 -7.46 -18.41
C ALA A 142 -7.01 -6.01 -17.95
N LEU A 143 -7.80 -5.54 -16.99
CA LEU A 143 -7.58 -4.23 -16.38
C LEU A 143 -6.18 -4.18 -15.74
N PRO A 144 -5.42 -3.07 -15.88
CA PRO A 144 -4.05 -2.99 -15.40
C PRO A 144 -3.89 -3.36 -13.92
N LEU A 145 -2.98 -4.29 -13.63
CA LEU A 145 -2.69 -4.72 -12.24
C LEU A 145 -2.09 -3.59 -11.40
N ALA A 146 -1.38 -2.66 -12.04
CA ALA A 146 -0.79 -1.51 -11.39
C ALA A 146 -1.81 -0.44 -10.97
N THR A 147 -3.07 -0.56 -11.39
CA THR A 147 -4.13 0.36 -11.02
C THR A 147 -4.90 -0.15 -9.82
N SER A 148 -4.86 0.61 -8.73
CA SER A 148 -5.66 0.38 -7.53
C SER A 148 -7.07 0.92 -7.75
N TYR A 149 -8.04 0.02 -7.92
CA TYR A 149 -9.43 0.36 -8.17
C TYR A 149 -10.24 0.48 -6.88
N VAL A 150 -11.24 1.37 -6.90
CA VAL A 150 -12.14 1.64 -5.77
C VAL A 150 -13.57 1.91 -6.26
N VAL A 151 -14.54 1.58 -5.41
CA VAL A 151 -15.96 1.94 -5.58
C VAL A 151 -16.35 2.82 -4.38
N PRO A 152 -16.32 4.15 -4.51
CA PRO A 152 -16.77 5.06 -3.48
C PRO A 152 -18.30 5.07 -3.41
N VAL A 153 -18.89 4.95 -2.22
CA VAL A 153 -20.34 5.02 -2.04
C VAL A 153 -20.73 6.11 -1.05
N ARG A 154 -21.90 6.71 -1.29
CA ARG A 154 -22.51 7.71 -0.42
C ARG A 154 -23.99 7.44 -0.23
N LEU A 155 -24.47 7.48 1.00
CA LEU A 155 -25.87 7.72 1.33
C LEU A 155 -26.15 9.21 1.12
N VAL A 156 -27.06 9.56 0.21
CA VAL A 156 -27.30 10.96 -0.20
C VAL A 156 -28.63 11.53 0.29
N SER A 157 -29.58 10.68 0.65
CA SER A 157 -30.85 11.15 1.19
C SER A 157 -31.57 10.07 1.97
N VAL A 158 -32.40 10.50 2.91
CA VAL A 158 -33.44 9.71 3.57
C VAL A 158 -34.77 10.41 3.41
N SER A 159 -35.85 9.64 3.30
CA SER A 159 -37.22 10.17 3.35
C SER A 159 -38.13 9.24 4.14
N GLY A 160 -39.10 9.83 4.84
CA GLY A 160 -40.06 9.11 5.68
C GLY A 160 -39.59 8.90 7.12
N GLY A 161 -40.52 8.51 8.00
CA GLY A 161 -40.23 8.06 9.36
C GLY A 161 -39.66 9.10 10.34
N GLY A 162 -39.61 10.39 9.99
CA GLY A 162 -38.96 11.41 10.82
C GLY A 162 -37.45 11.21 10.96
N VAL A 163 -36.84 10.50 10.01
CA VAL A 163 -35.40 10.24 9.98
C VAL A 163 -34.69 11.41 9.32
N GLU A 164 -33.58 11.83 9.91
CA GLU A 164 -32.75 12.91 9.41
C GLU A 164 -31.44 12.40 8.80
N TYR A 165 -30.89 13.24 7.92
CA TYR A 165 -29.60 13.07 7.27
C TYR A 165 -28.69 14.22 7.71
N LYS A 166 -27.50 13.90 8.27
CA LYS A 166 -26.55 14.89 8.83
C LYS A 166 -25.11 14.71 8.34
N ASP A 167 -24.92 14.14 7.14
CA ASP A 167 -23.61 13.91 6.49
C ASP A 167 -22.56 13.09 7.28
N HIS A 168 -22.79 12.72 8.55
CA HIS A 168 -21.89 11.90 9.36
C HIS A 168 -22.02 10.41 9.07
N ASN A 169 -20.87 9.73 8.87
CA ASN A 169 -20.81 8.29 8.58
C ASN A 169 -21.67 7.89 7.38
N THR A 170 -21.78 8.77 6.38
CA THR A 170 -22.63 8.58 5.19
C THR A 170 -21.86 8.11 3.96
N THR A 171 -20.53 8.03 4.06
CA THR A 171 -19.62 7.70 2.96
C THR A 171 -18.75 6.50 3.30
N MET A 172 -18.35 5.75 2.27
CA MET A 172 -17.44 4.61 2.42
C MET A 172 -16.59 4.44 1.15
N MET A 173 -15.28 4.28 1.33
CA MET A 173 -14.38 3.87 0.25
C MET A 173 -14.26 2.35 0.20
N ILE A 174 -14.62 1.71 -0.91
CA ILE A 174 -14.58 0.24 -1.04
C ILE A 174 -13.46 -0.14 -1.99
N PHE A 175 -12.33 -0.60 -1.48
CA PHE A 175 -11.12 -0.94 -2.24
C PHE A 175 -11.12 -2.41 -2.69
N MET A 176 -10.57 -2.64 -3.88
CA MET A 176 -10.40 -3.98 -4.45
C MET A 176 -8.97 -4.49 -4.29
N ASP A 177 -8.84 -5.57 -3.53
CA ASP A 177 -7.61 -6.28 -3.28
C ASP A 177 -7.48 -7.42 -4.32
N ARG A 178 -6.92 -7.11 -5.48
CA ARG A 178 -6.83 -8.05 -6.62
C ARG A 178 -5.78 -9.14 -6.38
N LYS A 179 -6.15 -10.41 -6.56
CA LYS A 179 -5.14 -11.48 -6.64
C LYS A 179 -4.41 -11.41 -7.98
N PHE A 180 -3.10 -11.52 -7.96
CA PHE A 180 -2.30 -11.57 -9.18
C PHE A 180 -1.12 -12.50 -9.04
N LYS A 181 -0.59 -12.93 -10.17
CA LYS A 181 0.66 -13.67 -10.26
C LYS A 181 1.74 -12.80 -10.87
N SER A 182 2.94 -12.89 -10.34
CA SER A 182 4.10 -12.20 -10.91
C SER A 182 5.34 -13.09 -10.85
N ASN A 183 6.16 -12.98 -11.90
CA ASN A 183 7.51 -13.56 -11.90
C ASN A 183 8.42 -12.65 -11.08
N VAL A 184 9.15 -13.22 -10.15
CA VAL A 184 10.02 -12.47 -9.24
C VAL A 184 11.48 -12.84 -9.43
N MET A 185 12.36 -11.87 -9.22
CA MET A 185 13.80 -12.12 -9.28
C MET A 185 14.26 -12.90 -8.06
N SER A 186 15.00 -13.99 -8.25
CA SER A 186 15.80 -14.62 -7.20
C SER A 186 17.22 -14.10 -7.29
N TYR A 187 17.74 -13.51 -6.20
CA TYR A 187 19.04 -12.85 -6.22
C TYR A 187 19.85 -13.04 -4.95
N LYS A 188 21.17 -13.14 -5.12
CA LYS A 188 22.17 -13.19 -4.04
C LYS A 188 23.30 -12.21 -4.30
N GLY A 189 23.60 -11.35 -3.33
CA GLY A 189 24.63 -10.31 -3.45
C GLY A 189 24.06 -8.89 -3.54
N TRP A 190 24.78 -8.00 -4.23
CA TRP A 190 24.45 -6.58 -4.33
C TRP A 190 23.88 -6.20 -5.69
N ILE A 191 22.82 -5.40 -5.68
CA ILE A 191 22.35 -4.63 -6.85
C ILE A 191 22.52 -3.15 -6.54
N LEU A 192 23.21 -2.43 -7.41
CA LEU A 192 23.50 -1.01 -7.22
C LEU A 192 22.97 -0.22 -8.41
N TYR A 193 22.21 0.85 -8.13
CA TYR A 193 21.75 1.80 -9.14
C TYR A 193 22.48 3.13 -8.96
N LYS A 194 23.25 3.52 -9.96
CA LYS A 194 23.93 4.82 -10.02
C LYS A 194 23.17 5.77 -10.93
N HIS A 195 22.96 7.01 -10.52
CA HIS A 195 22.40 8.01 -11.41
C HIS A 195 23.42 8.40 -12.50
N ALA A 196 22.98 8.46 -13.76
CA ALA A 196 23.86 8.70 -14.90
C ALA A 196 24.48 10.11 -14.87
N GLN A 197 23.78 11.08 -14.28
CA GLN A 197 24.23 12.48 -14.18
C GLN A 197 25.10 12.77 -12.95
N GLY A 198 25.43 11.75 -12.14
CA GLY A 198 26.31 11.91 -10.98
C GLY A 198 25.68 11.44 -9.68
N ARG A 199 25.88 12.22 -8.62
CA ARG A 199 25.44 11.87 -7.26
C ARG A 199 23.98 12.24 -7.05
N PHE A 200 23.33 11.55 -6.14
CA PHE A 200 22.02 11.95 -5.65
C PHE A 200 22.19 13.15 -4.72
N GLN A 201 21.29 14.13 -4.84
CA GLN A 201 21.25 15.34 -4.02
C GLN A 201 19.79 15.66 -3.71
N ASN A 202 19.24 14.98 -2.70
CA ASN A 202 17.81 14.97 -2.40
C ASN A 202 17.58 15.29 -0.92
N LYS A 203 16.98 16.43 -0.64
CA LYS A 203 16.58 16.83 0.72
C LYS A 203 15.37 16.07 1.24
N GLU A 204 14.63 15.43 0.35
CA GLU A 204 13.57 14.49 0.66
C GLU A 204 13.55 13.38 -0.38
N TRP A 205 13.21 12.17 0.05
CA TRP A 205 13.16 11.00 -0.83
C TRP A 205 12.44 9.81 -0.19
N THR A 206 12.10 8.84 -1.03
CA THR A 206 11.57 7.54 -0.60
C THR A 206 12.20 6.41 -1.39
N MET A 207 12.72 5.39 -0.70
CA MET A 207 13.13 4.11 -1.29
C MET A 207 12.13 3.04 -0.91
N GLN A 208 11.62 2.27 -1.87
CA GLN A 208 10.63 1.22 -1.61
C GLN A 208 10.96 -0.04 -2.40
N PHE A 209 10.79 -1.22 -1.80
CA PHE A 209 10.95 -2.51 -2.47
C PHE A 209 10.17 -3.60 -1.76
N SER A 210 9.93 -4.71 -2.45
CA SER A 210 9.30 -5.90 -1.89
C SER A 210 10.23 -7.10 -1.97
N PHE A 211 10.30 -7.88 -0.90
CA PHE A 211 11.20 -9.02 -0.80
C PHE A 211 10.63 -10.17 0.00
N SER A 212 11.16 -11.37 -0.26
CA SER A 212 10.96 -12.55 0.56
C SER A 212 12.31 -13.21 0.82
N PRO A 213 12.84 -13.16 2.05
CA PRO A 213 14.13 -13.77 2.36
C PRO A 213 14.09 -15.27 2.10
N ASN A 214 15.06 -15.81 1.38
CA ASN A 214 15.25 -17.27 1.33
C ASN A 214 15.86 -17.77 2.65
N VAL A 215 16.65 -16.91 3.29
CA VAL A 215 17.29 -17.10 4.59
C VAL A 215 17.27 -15.75 5.31
N VAL A 216 17.16 -15.80 6.65
CA VAL A 216 17.36 -14.65 7.53
C VAL A 216 18.73 -14.82 8.18
N ALA A 217 19.71 -14.03 7.73
CA ALA A 217 21.10 -14.10 8.19
C ALA A 217 21.48 -12.84 8.98
N SER A 218 22.48 -12.96 9.86
CA SER A 218 23.05 -11.79 10.52
C SER A 218 23.76 -10.90 9.51
N ASN A 219 23.62 -9.58 9.67
CA ASN A 219 24.14 -8.59 8.74
C ASN A 219 23.64 -8.81 7.30
N MET A 220 22.38 -9.22 7.13
CA MET A 220 21.75 -9.32 5.81
C MET A 220 21.27 -7.94 5.38
N GLY A 221 22.05 -7.26 4.53
CA GLY A 221 21.75 -5.90 4.08
C GLY A 221 20.47 -5.83 3.24
N LEU A 222 19.62 -4.82 3.47
CA LEU A 222 18.37 -4.62 2.72
C LEU A 222 18.53 -3.51 1.67
N ILE A 223 17.89 -2.35 1.86
CA ILE A 223 17.99 -1.21 0.94
C ILE A 223 18.56 0.00 1.67
N TRP A 224 19.50 0.72 1.06
CA TRP A 224 20.05 1.95 1.64
C TRP A 224 20.77 2.82 0.58
N PRO A 225 21.00 4.11 0.89
CA PRO A 225 21.89 4.97 0.13
C PRO A 225 23.36 4.60 0.42
N GLU A 226 24.09 4.19 -0.62
CA GLU A 226 25.51 3.81 -0.53
C GLU A 226 26.42 4.88 -1.16
N GLY A 227 27.54 5.16 -0.50
CA GLY A 227 28.57 6.08 -0.99
C GLY A 227 29.84 6.01 -0.14
N ASP A 228 30.99 5.87 -0.80
CA ASP A 228 32.27 5.58 -0.13
C ASP A 228 32.91 6.81 0.55
N ASN A 229 32.52 8.03 0.14
CA ASN A 229 33.29 9.25 0.47
C ASN A 229 32.60 10.25 1.42
N LEU A 230 31.38 9.97 1.90
CA LEU A 230 30.64 10.86 2.81
C LEU A 230 30.19 10.14 4.08
N GLN A 231 31.09 10.05 5.06
CA GLN A 231 30.78 9.48 6.38
C GLN A 231 29.55 10.15 7.03
N SER A 232 29.29 11.43 6.71
CA SER A 232 28.18 12.21 7.26
C SER A 232 26.80 11.82 6.75
N SER A 233 26.66 11.10 5.63
CA SER A 233 25.36 10.72 5.05
C SER A 233 25.12 9.23 4.90
N ARG A 234 26.07 8.43 5.38
CA ARG A 234 25.99 6.99 5.29
C ARG A 234 25.08 6.42 6.38
N PHE A 235 24.18 5.56 5.97
CA PHE A 235 23.51 4.60 6.84
C PHE A 235 23.29 3.32 6.06
N TRP A 236 23.07 2.22 6.75
CA TRP A 236 22.66 0.97 6.11
C TRP A 236 21.59 0.27 6.94
N THR A 237 20.80 -0.55 6.25
CA THR A 237 19.75 -1.35 6.85
C THR A 237 20.11 -2.82 6.77
N GLN A 238 19.83 -3.57 7.82
CA GLN A 238 20.11 -5.00 7.86
C GLN A 238 19.08 -5.78 8.69
N LEU A 239 19.00 -7.08 8.41
CA LEU A 239 18.42 -8.05 9.31
C LEU A 239 19.51 -8.74 10.15
N GLU A 240 19.12 -9.15 11.34
CA GLU A 240 19.89 -10.08 12.18
C GLU A 240 19.41 -11.53 12.02
N SER A 241 20.19 -12.49 12.52
CA SER A 241 19.87 -13.92 12.40
C SER A 241 18.55 -14.34 13.08
N ASN A 242 18.06 -13.55 14.04
CA ASN A 242 16.74 -13.74 14.66
C ASN A 242 15.59 -13.10 13.86
N GLY A 243 15.88 -12.38 12.78
CA GLY A 243 14.90 -11.63 11.99
C GLY A 243 14.62 -10.23 12.47
N SER A 244 15.29 -9.74 13.51
CA SER A 244 15.17 -8.35 13.93
C SER A 244 15.77 -7.40 12.89
N PHE A 245 15.17 -6.23 12.76
CA PHE A 245 15.63 -5.17 11.85
C PHE A 245 16.50 -4.17 12.60
N ILE A 246 17.60 -3.75 11.96
CA ILE A 246 18.46 -2.68 12.46
C ILE A 246 18.80 -1.71 11.32
N ILE A 247 18.69 -0.42 11.61
CA ILE A 247 19.31 0.65 10.80
C ILE A 247 20.49 1.25 11.57
N HIS A 248 21.63 1.33 10.90
CA HIS A 248 22.86 1.88 11.44
C HIS A 248 23.09 3.28 10.90
N ALA A 249 23.06 4.30 11.77
CA ALA A 249 23.46 5.64 11.39
C ALA A 249 24.97 5.78 11.54
N ASN A 250 25.66 6.15 10.48
CA ASN A 250 27.08 6.54 10.53
C ASN A 250 27.25 8.06 10.61
N SER A 251 26.18 8.81 10.36
CA SER A 251 26.16 10.27 10.39
C SER A 251 26.27 10.84 11.81
N GLY A 252 27.25 11.71 12.05
CA GLY A 252 27.25 12.72 13.13
C GLY A 252 27.35 12.26 14.59
N GLY A 253 27.26 10.95 14.88
CA GLY A 253 27.36 10.43 16.25
C GLY A 253 27.34 8.90 16.40
N GLY A 254 27.11 8.17 15.31
CA GLY A 254 26.87 6.73 15.38
C GLY A 254 25.48 6.42 15.96
N GLY A 255 24.93 5.25 15.64
CA GLY A 255 23.66 4.84 16.25
C GLY A 255 23.11 3.57 15.63
N LYS A 256 22.32 2.84 16.40
CA LYS A 256 21.53 1.70 15.95
C LYS A 256 20.09 1.94 16.35
N TYR A 257 19.17 1.80 15.41
CA TYR A 257 17.74 1.93 15.65
C TYR A 257 17.04 0.66 15.19
N GLY A 258 16.11 0.17 15.99
CA GLY A 258 15.14 -0.86 15.60
C GLY A 258 13.76 -0.24 15.44
N PHE A 259 12.75 -1.06 15.14
CA PHE A 259 11.37 -0.60 15.12
C PHE A 259 10.95 -0.04 16.50
N ASN A 260 10.13 1.02 16.48
CA ASN A 260 9.71 1.74 17.68
C ASN A 260 8.21 2.01 17.75
N GLN A 261 7.45 1.39 16.84
CA GLN A 261 5.99 1.45 16.84
C GLN A 261 5.45 0.21 17.55
N LYS A 262 4.39 0.38 18.36
CA LYS A 262 3.86 -0.66 19.25
C LYS A 262 3.56 -2.01 18.56
N LYS A 263 3.06 -1.96 17.32
CA LYS A 263 2.76 -3.17 16.53
C LYS A 263 4.02 -3.97 16.15
N PHE A 264 5.18 -3.31 16.16
CA PHE A 264 6.46 -3.84 15.68
C PHE A 264 7.47 -4.14 16.79
N GLU A 265 7.11 -4.01 18.08
CA GLU A 265 8.01 -4.26 19.21
C GLU A 265 8.61 -5.68 19.20
N ASP A 266 7.79 -6.69 18.87
CA ASP A 266 8.20 -8.11 18.77
C ASP A 266 8.27 -8.62 17.33
N PHE A 267 8.25 -7.71 16.35
CA PHE A 267 8.20 -8.11 14.94
C PHE A 267 9.55 -8.65 14.47
N HIS A 268 9.51 -9.82 13.82
CA HIS A 268 10.68 -10.46 13.21
C HIS A 268 10.37 -10.85 11.77
N PHE A 269 11.33 -10.60 10.89
CA PHE A 269 11.30 -11.09 9.52
C PHE A 269 11.56 -12.61 9.50
N GLU A 270 10.81 -13.33 8.68
CA GLU A 270 10.92 -14.77 8.54
C GLU A 270 11.22 -15.16 7.10
N ALA A 271 12.01 -16.23 6.94
CA ALA A 271 12.28 -16.79 5.62
C ALA A 271 10.97 -17.26 4.94
N GLY A 272 10.86 -17.02 3.64
CA GLY A 272 9.72 -17.43 2.81
C GLY A 272 8.46 -16.57 2.97
N LYS A 273 8.43 -15.58 3.88
CA LYS A 273 7.35 -14.59 3.97
C LYS A 273 7.64 -13.38 3.09
N TRP A 274 6.60 -12.77 2.54
CA TRP A 274 6.70 -11.57 1.71
C TRP A 274 6.51 -10.31 2.54
N TYR A 275 7.35 -9.32 2.27
CA TYR A 275 7.31 -8.02 2.91
C TYR A 275 7.47 -6.94 1.85
N ASN A 276 6.76 -5.83 2.02
CA ASN A 276 7.12 -4.56 1.42
C ASN A 276 7.79 -3.68 2.47
N MET A 277 8.87 -3.01 2.08
CA MET A 277 9.56 -2.08 2.94
C MET A 277 9.74 -0.75 2.22
N ALA A 278 9.46 0.35 2.92
CA ALA A 278 9.75 1.70 2.45
C ALA A 278 10.55 2.47 3.49
N ILE A 279 11.50 3.28 3.04
CA ILE A 279 12.25 4.23 3.86
C ILE A 279 11.96 5.62 3.30
N THR A 280 11.44 6.52 4.13
CA THR A 280 11.27 7.93 3.77
C THR A 280 12.23 8.79 4.57
N TYR A 281 12.70 9.87 3.94
CA TYR A 281 13.56 10.86 4.57
C TYR A 281 13.11 12.24 4.14
N LYS A 282 13.17 13.18 5.09
CA LYS A 282 12.91 14.59 4.82
C LYS A 282 13.73 15.48 5.75
N GLU A 283 14.50 16.37 5.14
CA GLU A 283 15.07 17.52 5.82
C GLU A 283 13.95 18.50 6.20
N ASP A 284 14.06 19.02 7.41
CA ASP A 284 13.31 20.18 7.84
C ASP A 284 14.27 21.38 7.82
N ALA A 285 13.91 22.46 7.13
CA ALA A 285 14.76 23.63 6.97
C ALA A 285 15.17 24.25 8.32
N ASN A 286 14.40 24.02 9.39
CA ASN A 286 14.64 24.58 10.72
C ASN A 286 14.69 23.51 11.83
N ALA A 287 14.73 22.23 11.49
CA ALA A 287 14.74 21.16 12.50
C ALA A 287 15.60 19.96 12.09
N VAL A 288 15.76 19.03 13.04
CA VAL A 288 16.44 17.76 12.78
C VAL A 288 15.64 16.98 11.72
N PRO A 289 16.30 16.44 10.68
CA PRO A 289 15.63 15.65 9.65
C PRO A 289 14.84 14.49 10.24
N THR A 290 13.83 14.03 9.51
CA THR A 290 13.01 12.90 9.94
C THR A 290 13.22 11.73 8.99
N LEU A 291 13.41 10.54 9.56
CA LEU A 291 13.47 9.28 8.82
C LEU A 291 12.36 8.36 9.32
N ARG A 292 11.66 7.74 8.37
CA ARG A 292 10.60 6.77 8.65
C ARG A 292 10.84 5.48 7.93
N ILE A 293 10.44 4.37 8.54
CA ILE A 293 10.43 3.05 7.90
C ILE A 293 9.03 2.49 8.02
N TYR A 294 8.54 1.94 6.92
CA TYR A 294 7.26 1.26 6.82
C TYR A 294 7.49 -0.19 6.46
N VAL A 295 6.72 -1.08 7.07
CA VAL A 295 6.66 -2.51 6.72
C VAL A 295 5.21 -2.85 6.37
N ASN A 296 4.98 -3.36 5.17
CA ASN A 296 3.65 -3.66 4.63
C ASN A 296 2.69 -2.46 4.71
N GLY A 297 3.18 -1.28 4.32
CA GLY A 297 2.40 -0.03 4.32
C GLY A 297 2.24 0.64 5.69
N GLU A 298 2.64 -0.01 6.78
CA GLU A 298 2.44 0.49 8.14
C GLU A 298 3.73 1.04 8.75
N LEU A 299 3.63 2.15 9.48
CA LEU A 299 4.77 2.79 10.14
C LEU A 299 5.36 1.84 11.17
N ALA A 300 6.66 1.54 11.04
CA ALA A 300 7.41 0.64 11.92
C ALA A 300 8.53 1.37 12.68
N LEU A 301 9.11 2.41 12.09
CA LEU A 301 10.05 3.33 12.73
C LEU A 301 9.73 4.77 12.35
N GLU A 302 9.75 5.68 13.32
CA GLU A 302 9.91 7.11 13.09
C GLU A 302 11.01 7.65 14.01
N SER A 303 11.98 8.38 13.46
CA SER A 303 13.07 8.93 14.23
C SER A 303 13.50 10.30 13.73
N LYS A 304 13.91 11.17 14.67
CA LYS A 304 14.73 12.34 14.36
C LYS A 304 16.12 11.85 13.99
N TRP A 305 16.49 12.04 12.73
CA TRP A 305 17.66 11.42 12.13
C TRP A 305 18.92 12.23 12.49
N PRO A 306 19.99 11.59 13.02
CA PRO A 306 21.13 12.29 13.63
C PRO A 306 22.05 13.03 12.66
N GLY A 307 21.76 13.02 11.36
CA GLY A 307 22.53 13.77 10.37
C GLY A 307 21.89 13.83 8.98
N PRO A 308 22.57 14.45 8.00
CA PRO A 308 22.05 14.55 6.65
C PRO A 308 22.05 13.17 5.99
N ALA A 309 20.99 12.80 5.27
CA ALA A 309 20.96 11.60 4.42
C ALA A 309 20.53 12.01 3.01
N ASN A 310 21.17 13.06 2.49
CA ASN A 310 20.73 13.80 1.32
C ASN A 310 21.68 13.68 0.12
N GLU A 311 22.87 13.11 0.31
CA GLU A 311 23.87 12.92 -0.74
C GLU A 311 24.51 11.53 -0.68
N TRP A 312 24.49 10.82 -1.81
CA TRP A 312 25.06 9.48 -1.96
C TRP A 312 25.34 9.13 -3.42
N ASP A 313 26.00 8.00 -3.66
CA ASP A 313 26.45 7.60 -5.00
C ASP A 313 25.54 6.54 -5.65
N TYR A 314 25.00 5.62 -4.85
CA TYR A 314 24.18 4.50 -5.31
C TYR A 314 22.97 4.27 -4.43
N ILE A 315 21.88 3.80 -5.03
CA ILE A 315 20.87 3.04 -4.29
C ILE A 315 21.36 1.59 -4.26
N ALA A 316 21.62 1.06 -3.07
CA ALA A 316 22.04 -0.32 -2.88
C ALA A 316 20.87 -1.19 -2.41
N LEU A 317 20.72 -2.37 -3.03
CA LEU A 317 19.85 -3.45 -2.58
C LEU A 317 20.71 -4.70 -2.37
N GLY A 318 20.69 -5.23 -1.16
CA GLY A 318 21.41 -6.43 -0.78
C GLY A 318 22.90 -6.20 -0.52
N ASN A 319 23.48 -7.11 0.25
CA ASN A 319 24.93 -7.23 0.42
C ASN A 319 25.39 -8.69 0.21
N SER A 320 26.62 -9.04 0.63
CA SER A 320 27.14 -10.41 0.48
C SER A 320 26.33 -11.48 1.25
N ASN A 321 25.54 -11.08 2.26
CA ASN A 321 24.67 -11.96 3.02
C ASN A 321 23.21 -11.95 2.51
N PHE A 322 22.89 -11.13 1.50
CA PHE A 322 21.55 -11.04 0.95
C PHE A 322 21.24 -12.24 0.06
N ASP A 323 20.12 -12.91 0.34
CA ASP A 323 19.57 -14.02 -0.44
C ASP A 323 18.04 -13.99 -0.33
N ALA A 324 17.39 -13.49 -1.38
CA ALA A 324 15.96 -13.27 -1.37
C ALA A 324 15.35 -13.34 -2.76
N LEU A 325 14.03 -13.51 -2.76
CA LEU A 325 13.19 -13.08 -3.88
C LEU A 325 12.92 -11.60 -3.75
N VAL A 326 12.97 -10.84 -4.85
CA VAL A 326 12.75 -9.39 -4.84
C VAL A 326 11.90 -8.94 -6.01
N ARG A 327 11.14 -7.86 -5.79
CA ARG A 327 10.38 -7.15 -6.81
C ARG A 327 10.18 -5.68 -6.45
N GLU A 328 9.80 -4.89 -7.44
CA GLU A 328 9.26 -3.54 -7.24
C GLU A 328 10.22 -2.55 -6.56
N LEU A 329 11.49 -2.52 -6.96
CA LEU A 329 12.44 -1.52 -6.46
C LEU A 329 12.09 -0.14 -7.02
N ARG A 330 11.93 0.84 -6.14
CA ARG A 330 11.56 2.21 -6.49
C ARG A 330 12.35 3.24 -5.71
N PHE A 331 12.60 4.37 -6.35
CA PHE A 331 13.13 5.57 -5.72
C PHE A 331 12.35 6.80 -6.18
N TRP A 332 11.91 7.58 -5.19
CA TRP A 332 11.21 8.84 -5.37
C TRP A 332 12.09 9.99 -4.88
N SER A 333 12.16 11.08 -5.64
CA SER A 333 12.84 12.33 -5.26
C SER A 333 12.01 13.20 -4.30
N ARG A 334 11.07 12.59 -3.57
CA ARG A 334 10.19 13.24 -2.59
C ARG A 334 9.82 12.28 -1.46
N GLU A 335 9.39 12.83 -0.33
CA GLU A 335 8.76 12.03 0.71
C GLU A 335 7.38 11.53 0.23
N LEU A 336 7.13 10.23 0.37
CA LEU A 336 5.79 9.66 0.26
C LEU A 336 5.10 9.72 1.63
N SER A 337 3.81 10.08 1.65
CA SER A 337 2.97 9.93 2.84
C SER A 337 2.72 8.46 3.19
N ALA A 338 2.24 8.18 4.40
CA ALA A 338 1.86 6.83 4.81
C ALA A 338 0.81 6.19 3.86
N THR A 339 -0.17 6.98 3.41
CA THR A 339 -1.19 6.51 2.45
C THR A 339 -0.57 6.18 1.10
N GLU A 340 0.35 7.00 0.61
CA GLU A 340 1.05 6.74 -0.64
C GLU A 340 1.87 5.45 -0.55
N VAL A 341 2.67 5.28 0.50
CA VAL A 341 3.48 4.07 0.74
C VAL A 341 2.60 2.81 0.74
N ALA A 342 1.46 2.85 1.43
CA ALA A 342 0.51 1.75 1.47
C ALA A 342 -0.12 1.50 0.09
N SER A 343 -0.50 2.56 -0.62
CA SER A 343 -1.14 2.45 -1.94
C SER A 343 -0.21 1.90 -3.02
N THR A 344 1.11 2.11 -2.88
CA THR A 344 2.12 1.65 -3.83
C THR A 344 2.74 0.32 -3.46
N GLN A 345 2.28 -0.37 -2.41
CA GLN A 345 2.90 -1.58 -1.88
C GLN A 345 3.20 -2.65 -2.96
N PHE A 346 2.26 -2.86 -3.88
CA PHE A 346 2.37 -3.90 -4.92
C PHE A 346 2.79 -3.38 -6.27
N PHE A 347 2.39 -2.15 -6.63
CA PHE A 347 2.67 -1.51 -7.91
C PHE A 347 2.68 0.02 -7.72
N ALA A 348 3.37 0.74 -8.59
CA ALA A 348 3.26 2.19 -8.69
C ALA A 348 2.87 2.56 -10.12
N ASP A 349 2.26 3.73 -10.29
CA ASP A 349 2.11 4.34 -11.60
C ASP A 349 3.51 4.84 -12.06
N PRO A 350 4.07 4.34 -13.18
CA PRO A 350 5.37 4.78 -13.68
C PRO A 350 5.44 6.27 -14.02
N THR A 351 4.29 6.93 -14.22
CA THR A 351 4.20 8.36 -14.53
C THR A 351 4.04 9.25 -13.29
N ALA A 352 3.98 8.63 -12.09
CA ALA A 352 3.70 9.35 -10.88
C ALA A 352 4.75 10.44 -10.56
N PRO A 353 4.33 11.64 -10.10
CA PRO A 353 5.23 12.74 -9.83
C PRO A 353 6.34 12.37 -8.83
N GLY A 354 7.58 12.72 -9.17
CA GLY A 354 8.77 12.47 -8.35
C GLY A 354 9.27 11.03 -8.39
N LEU A 355 8.68 10.12 -9.17
CA LEU A 355 9.26 8.80 -9.40
C LEU A 355 10.47 8.95 -10.33
N GLU A 356 11.63 8.49 -9.87
CA GLU A 356 12.89 8.60 -10.62
C GLU A 356 13.34 7.25 -11.14
N LEU A 357 13.33 6.24 -10.26
CA LEU A 357 13.63 4.85 -10.58
C LEU A 357 12.43 3.98 -10.26
N TYR A 358 12.05 3.14 -11.20
CA TYR A 358 11.16 2.02 -11.00
C TYR A 358 11.70 0.82 -11.78
N ALA A 359 12.23 -0.16 -11.05
CA ALA A 359 12.61 -1.45 -11.59
C ALA A 359 11.63 -2.52 -11.05
N PRO A 360 10.74 -3.07 -11.90
CA PRO A 360 9.81 -4.12 -11.47
C PRO A 360 10.51 -5.39 -10.98
N LEU A 361 11.72 -5.69 -11.50
CA LEU A 361 12.50 -6.90 -11.22
C LEU A 361 11.72 -8.18 -11.57
N ASP A 362 11.08 -8.15 -12.74
CA ASP A 362 10.33 -9.25 -13.33
C ASP A 362 11.00 -9.77 -14.62
N LYS A 363 10.44 -10.83 -15.19
CA LYS A 363 10.95 -11.46 -16.41
C LYS A 363 10.92 -10.54 -17.65
N VAL A 364 10.02 -9.55 -17.69
CA VAL A 364 9.79 -8.67 -18.84
C VAL A 364 10.78 -7.51 -18.84
N ASN A 365 10.92 -6.87 -17.68
CA ASN A 365 11.65 -5.62 -17.51
C ASN A 365 13.07 -5.86 -16.98
N GLY A 366 13.32 -6.99 -16.31
CA GLY A 366 14.57 -7.25 -15.62
C GLY A 366 14.87 -6.15 -14.61
N VAL A 367 16.09 -5.60 -14.68
CA VAL A 367 16.57 -4.51 -13.81
C VAL A 367 16.43 -3.11 -14.41
N LYS A 368 15.74 -2.98 -15.56
CA LYS A 368 15.63 -1.70 -16.26
C LYS A 368 14.73 -0.72 -15.51
N ASN A 369 15.03 0.57 -15.63
CA ASN A 369 14.12 1.63 -15.21
C ASN A 369 12.97 1.76 -16.22
N ILE A 370 11.73 1.68 -15.75
CA ILE A 370 10.52 1.80 -16.59
C ILE A 370 9.84 3.17 -16.47
N VAL A 371 10.44 4.12 -15.75
CA VAL A 371 9.90 5.49 -15.65
C VAL A 371 10.01 6.18 -17.01
N PRO A 372 8.88 6.63 -17.62
CA PRO A 372 8.90 7.24 -18.94
C PRO A 372 9.81 8.47 -19.01
N GLY A 373 10.68 8.49 -20.02
CA GLY A 373 11.67 9.55 -20.23
C GLY A 373 12.89 9.48 -19.31
N LYS A 374 12.99 8.47 -18.44
CA LYS A 374 14.12 8.24 -17.53
C LYS A 374 14.72 6.83 -17.67
N GLU A 375 14.45 6.15 -18.78
CA GLU A 375 14.85 4.76 -19.02
C GLU A 375 16.37 4.57 -18.91
N ASN A 376 17.14 5.58 -19.31
CA ASN A 376 18.61 5.61 -19.26
C ASN A 376 19.17 6.48 -18.12
N ALA A 377 18.33 6.95 -17.19
CA ALA A 377 18.77 7.82 -16.10
C ALA A 377 19.61 7.08 -15.05
N PHE A 378 19.59 5.74 -15.05
CA PHE A 378 20.30 4.90 -14.08
C PHE A 378 21.13 3.83 -14.76
N VAL A 379 22.35 3.63 -14.24
CA VAL A 379 23.22 2.51 -14.59
C VAL A 379 23.19 1.51 -13.44
N SER A 380 22.69 0.31 -13.72
CA SER A 380 22.65 -0.79 -12.76
C SER A 380 23.91 -1.66 -12.84
N LYS A 381 24.48 -1.98 -11.67
CA LYS A 381 25.63 -2.88 -11.51
C LYS A 381 25.31 -3.97 -10.48
N LEU A 382 26.03 -5.08 -10.57
CA LEU A 382 25.91 -6.20 -9.63
C LEU A 382 27.23 -6.48 -8.94
N LYS A 383 27.14 -6.99 -7.71
CA LYS A 383 28.23 -7.71 -7.06
C LYS A 383 27.70 -9.06 -6.61
N PRO A 384 27.85 -10.12 -7.43
CA PRO A 384 27.56 -11.47 -6.98
C PRO A 384 28.37 -11.77 -5.71
N ASN A 385 27.83 -12.59 -4.80
CA ASN A 385 28.51 -12.90 -3.54
C ASN A 385 29.94 -13.43 -3.80
N GLY A 386 30.94 -12.79 -3.19
CA GLY A 386 32.37 -13.12 -3.37
C GLY A 386 33.00 -12.67 -4.69
N GLY A 387 32.26 -11.95 -5.56
CA GLY A 387 32.72 -11.50 -6.87
C GLY A 387 33.08 -10.02 -6.96
N GLU A 388 33.61 -9.62 -8.12
CA GLU A 388 33.83 -8.23 -8.49
C GLU A 388 32.54 -7.54 -8.95
N MET A 389 32.57 -6.22 -8.98
CA MET A 389 31.49 -5.40 -9.54
C MET A 389 31.41 -5.59 -11.05
N ILE A 390 30.25 -6.02 -11.56
CA ILE A 390 30.01 -6.25 -12.99
C ILE A 390 28.83 -5.42 -13.51
N SER A 391 28.81 -5.19 -14.83
CA SER A 391 27.63 -4.64 -15.51
C SER A 391 26.45 -5.61 -15.42
N THR A 392 25.24 -5.06 -15.40
CA THR A 392 24.01 -5.85 -15.57
C THR A 392 23.73 -6.22 -17.02
N GLU A 393 24.38 -5.55 -17.97
CA GLU A 393 24.24 -5.83 -19.40
C GLU A 393 24.79 -7.23 -19.72
N GLY A 394 23.98 -8.05 -20.37
CA GLY A 394 24.32 -9.45 -20.67
C GLY A 394 24.24 -10.42 -19.48
N TYR A 395 23.97 -9.95 -18.27
CA TYR A 395 23.80 -10.81 -17.10
C TYR A 395 22.44 -11.54 -17.14
N THR A 396 22.45 -12.87 -16.99
CA THR A 396 21.22 -13.67 -16.93
C THR A 396 20.71 -13.77 -15.50
N PHE A 397 19.64 -13.03 -15.20
CA PHE A 397 18.92 -13.12 -13.93
C PHE A 397 17.93 -14.29 -13.92
N ASN A 398 17.66 -14.81 -12.72
CA ASN A 398 16.66 -15.85 -12.53
C ASN A 398 15.30 -15.26 -12.13
N PHE A 399 14.33 -15.35 -13.05
CA PHE A 399 12.94 -14.95 -12.83
C PHE A 399 11.96 -16.13 -12.88
N ASN A 400 12.44 -17.37 -12.70
CA ASN A 400 11.64 -18.57 -12.98
C ASN A 400 10.57 -18.86 -11.92
N LYS A 401 10.54 -18.11 -10.81
CA LYS A 401 9.56 -18.30 -9.75
C LYS A 401 8.38 -17.38 -9.97
N GLU A 402 7.23 -17.96 -10.26
CA GLU A 402 5.94 -17.27 -10.25
C GLU A 402 5.33 -17.34 -8.84
N VAL A 403 4.88 -16.20 -8.33
CA VAL A 403 4.29 -16.07 -7.00
C VAL A 403 2.91 -15.45 -7.10
N SER A 404 1.95 -16.00 -6.35
CA SER A 404 0.62 -15.39 -6.18
C SER A 404 0.63 -14.42 -5.00
N PHE A 405 0.21 -13.18 -5.25
CA PHE A 405 0.10 -12.14 -4.25
C PHE A 405 -1.37 -11.81 -3.97
N PRO A 406 -1.76 -11.64 -2.70
CA PRO A 406 -2.94 -10.85 -2.36
C PRO A 406 -2.54 -9.37 -2.49
N ASN A 407 -3.09 -8.63 -3.46
CA ASN A 407 -2.99 -7.16 -3.43
C ASN A 407 -3.80 -6.60 -2.25
#